data_AF-A0AAD4TBZ6-F1
#
_entry.id   AF-A0AAD4TBZ6-F1
#
_cell.length_a   1.000
_cell.length_b   1.000
_cell.length_c   1.000
_cell.angle_alpha   90.00
_cell.angle_beta   90.00
_cell.angle_gamma   90.00
#
_symmetry.space_group_name_H-M   'P 1'
#
loop_
_entity.id
_entity.type
_entity.pdbx_description
1 polymer ?
#
loop_
_entity_poly.entity_id
_entity_poly.type
_entity_poly.pdbx_seq_one_letter_code
_entity_poly.pdbx_strand_id
1 'polypeptide(L)' 'GRLKEAYAFIQKMLTDNDPVVWRSFMGACRIHENFEMGEIAGKRLLQLDPDHAACYVLLFNMFSNANR' A
#
# COMPACT_ATOMS: atom_id res chain seq x y z
N GLY A 1 4.94 13.23 -2.68
CA GLY A 1 4.73 12.89 -4.10
C GLY A 1 3.26 12.96 -4.48
N ARG A 2 2.89 12.57 -5.71
CA ARG A 2 1.51 12.62 -6.25
C ARG A 2 0.69 11.38 -5.88
N LEU A 3 0.60 11.08 -4.58
CA LEU A 3 -0.01 9.83 -4.09
C LEU A 3 -1.51 9.74 -4.34
N LYS A 4 -2.25 10.85 -4.22
CA LYS A 4 -3.69 10.90 -4.50
C LYS A 4 -4.01 10.61 -5.97
N GLU A 5 -3.20 11.15 -6.88
CA GLU A 5 -3.34 10.91 -8.32
C GLU A 5 -2.97 9.47 -8.68
N ALA A 6 -1.88 8.94 -8.08
CA ALA A 6 -1.50 7.54 -8.24
C ALA A 6 -2.60 6.59 -7.74
N TYR A 7 -3.20 6.88 -6.59
CA TYR A 7 -4.35 6.13 -6.07
C TYR A 7 -5.55 6.18 -7.03
N ALA A 8 -5.93 7.38 -7.48
CA ALA A 8 -7.03 7.54 -8.44
C ALA A 8 -6.76 6.85 -9.78
N PHE A 9 -5.49 6.76 -10.20
CA PHE A 9 -5.08 6.00 -11.38
C PHE A 9 -5.24 4.50 -11.15
N ILE A 10 -4.76 3.97 -10.02
CA ILE A 10 -4.88 2.56 -9.65
C ILE A 10 -6.36 2.14 -9.59
N GLN A 11 -7.22 2.96 -8.99
CA GLN A 11 -8.67 2.69 -8.92
C GLN A 11 -9.36 2.67 -10.29
N LYS A 12 -8.77 3.27 -11.32
CA LYS A 12 -9.30 3.26 -12.69
C LYS A 12 -8.73 2.14 -13.55
N MET A 13 -7.72 1.41 -13.08
CA MET A 13 -7.16 0.28 -13.81
C MET A 13 -8.12 -0.91 -13.75
N LEU A 14 -8.26 -1.63 -14.87
CA LEU A 14 -8.94 -2.93 -14.92
C LEU A 14 -8.17 -4.02 -14.14
N THR A 15 -6.89 -3.78 -13.87
CA THR A 15 -5.98 -4.67 -13.13
C THR A 15 -5.71 -4.15 -11.71
N ASP A 16 -6.69 -3.48 -11.10
CA ASP A 16 -6.60 -3.03 -9.70
C ASP A 16 -6.43 -4.19 -8.71
N ASN A 17 -6.56 -5.44 -9.15
CA ASN A 17 -6.29 -6.65 -8.38
C ASN A 17 -4.85 -7.16 -8.48
N ASP A 18 -3.92 -6.43 -9.11
CA ASP A 18 -2.51 -6.84 -9.20
C ASP A 18 -1.74 -6.47 -7.89
N PRO A 19 -1.23 -7.47 -7.13
CA PRO A 19 -0.45 -7.23 -5.92
C PRO A 19 0.83 -6.40 -6.17
N VAL A 20 1.44 -6.50 -7.35
CA VAL A 20 2.67 -5.75 -7.68
C VAL A 20 2.42 -4.25 -7.70
N VAL A 21 1.26 -3.83 -8.23
CA VAL A 21 0.86 -2.43 -8.29
C VAL A 21 0.69 -1.86 -6.87
N TRP A 22 0.00 -2.59 -5.99
CA TRP A 22 -0.20 -2.15 -4.62
C TRP A 22 1.09 -2.17 -3.78
N ARG A 23 2.01 -3.11 -3.99
CA ARG A 23 3.33 -3.10 -3.33
C ARG A 23 4.13 -1.87 -3.74
N SER A 24 4.11 -1.54 -5.04
CA SER A 24 4.79 -0.36 -5.57
C SER A 24 4.20 0.94 -4.99
N PHE A 25 2.88 1.03 -4.94
CA PHE A 25 2.17 2.17 -4.35
C PHE A 25 2.44 2.30 -2.83
N MET A 26 2.41 1.20 -2.09
CA MET A 26 2.78 1.17 -0.66
C MET A 26 4.21 1.66 -0.44
N GLY A 27 5.16 1.23 -1.26
CA GLY A 27 6.55 1.71 -1.22
C GLY A 27 6.65 3.23 -1.39
N ALA A 28 5.89 3.79 -2.33
CA ALA A 28 5.81 5.24 -2.53
C ALA A 28 5.18 5.97 -1.34
N CYS A 29 4.14 5.39 -0.72
CA CYS A 29 3.53 5.92 0.50
C CYS A 29 4.52 5.96 1.66
N ARG A 30 5.37 4.93 1.80
CA ARG A 30 6.44 4.87 2.79
C ARG A 30 7.50 5.96 2.59
N ILE A 31 7.97 6.15 1.35
CA ILE A 31 8.98 7.18 1.02
C ILE A 31 8.46 8.59 1.29
N HIS A 32 7.17 8.82 1.12
CA HIS A 32 6.53 10.12 1.32
C HIS A 32 5.82 10.25 2.67
N GLU A 33 6.05 9.32 3.60
CA GLU A 33 5.49 9.33 4.96
C GLU A 33 3.97 9.54 4.99
N ASN A 34 3.27 9.03 3.97
CA ASN A 34 1.82 9.12 3.88
C ASN A 34 1.18 7.83 4.38
N PHE A 35 0.93 7.81 5.68
CA PHE A 35 0.42 6.64 6.38
C PHE A 35 -1.01 6.27 5.98
N GLU A 36 -1.87 7.27 5.74
CA GLU A 36 -3.26 7.05 5.33
C GLU A 36 -3.35 6.27 4.00
N MET A 37 -2.59 6.68 3.00
CA MET A 37 -2.55 5.97 1.70
C MET A 37 -1.82 4.62 1.80
N GLY A 38 -0.80 4.53 2.66
CA GLY A 38 -0.10 3.28 2.95
C GLY A 38 -1.01 2.23 3.59
N GLU A 39 -1.91 2.65 4.48
CA GLU A 39 -2.91 1.78 5.10
C GLU A 39 -3.86 1.19 4.06
N ILE A 40 -4.40 2.04 3.17
CA ILE A 40 -5.30 1.60 2.11
C ILE A 40 -4.61 0.58 1.22
N ALA A 41 -3.37 0.87 0.81
CA ALA A 41 -2.56 -0.03 -0.02
C ALA A 41 -2.33 -1.38 0.65
N GLY A 42 -2.06 -1.38 1.95
CA GLY A 42 -1.85 -2.60 2.72
C GLY A 42 -3.08 -3.44 2.93
N LYS A 43 -4.22 -2.81 3.25
CA LYS A 43 -5.49 -3.52 3.35
C LYS A 43 -5.85 -4.20 2.03
N ARG A 44 -5.59 -3.55 0.89
CA ARG A 44 -5.77 -4.19 -0.42
C ARG A 44 -4.79 -5.32 -0.67
N LEU A 45 -3.52 -5.17 -0.33
CA LEU A 45 -2.55 -6.26 -0.45
C LEU A 45 -2.93 -7.50 0.36
N LEU A 46 -3.39 -7.32 1.60
CA LEU A 46 -3.84 -8.44 2.44
C LEU A 46 -5.06 -9.15 1.86
N GLN A 47 -5.93 -8.43 1.13
CA GLN A 47 -7.08 -9.03 0.48
C GLN A 47 -6.71 -9.77 -0.81
N LEU A 48 -5.70 -9.29 -1.54
CA LEU A 48 -5.25 -9.88 -2.80
C LEU A 48 -4.28 -11.05 -2.60
N ASP A 49 -3.47 -11.01 -1.54
CA ASP A 49 -2.39 -11.95 -1.27
C ASP A 49 -2.29 -12.24 0.25
N PRO A 50 -3.31 -12.91 0.83
CA PRO A 50 -3.40 -13.15 2.28
C PRO A 50 -2.29 -14.07 2.81
N ASP A 51 -1.70 -14.91 1.96
CA ASP A 51 -0.64 -15.85 2.35
C ASP A 51 0.76 -15.23 2.36
N HIS A 52 0.92 -14.00 1.85
CA HIS A 52 2.19 -13.28 1.94
C HIS A 52 2.40 -12.67 3.33
N ALA A 53 2.94 -13.48 4.25
CA ALA A 53 3.35 -13.04 5.60
C ALA A 53 4.27 -11.79 5.58
N ALA A 54 5.06 -11.60 4.51
CA ALA A 54 5.90 -10.42 4.31
C ALA A 54 5.10 -9.11 4.16
N CYS A 55 3.91 -9.15 3.56
CA CYS A 55 3.01 -8.00 3.44
C CYS A 55 2.51 -7.54 4.81
N TYR A 56 2.24 -8.48 5.71
CA TYR A 56 1.81 -8.20 7.08
C TYR A 56 2.92 -7.54 7.91
N VAL A 57 4.15 -8.06 7.83
CA VAL A 57 5.31 -7.47 8.54
C VAL A 57 5.63 -6.07 8.02
N LEU A 58 5.57 -5.85 6.71
CA LEU A 58 5.79 -4.52 6.11
C LEU A 58 4.73 -3.51 6.57
N LEU A 59 3.46 -3.92 6.62
CA LEU A 59 2.38 -3.11 7.17
C LEU A 59 2.63 -2.75 8.62
N PHE A 60 2.87 -3.76 9.46
CA PHE A 60 3.08 -3.57 10.89
C PHE A 60 4.27 -2.65 11.20
N ASN A 61 5.38 -2.79 10.46
CA ASN A 61 6.55 -1.92 10.58
C ASN A 61 6.29 -0.48 10.13
N MET A 62 5.47 -0.29 9.08
CA MET A 62 5.10 1.04 8.62
C MET A 62 4.21 1.76 9.65
N PHE A 63 3.29 1.05 10.30
CA PHE A 63 2.45 1.61 11.38
C PHE A 63 3.20 1.82 12.69
N SER A 64 4.12 0.94 13.06
CA SER A 64 4.89 1.06 14.31
C SER A 64 5.81 2.29 14.32
N ASN A 65 6.26 2.74 13.14
CA ASN A 65 7.02 3.98 12.98
C ASN A 65 6.13 5.23 12.89
N ALA A 66 4.84 5.09 12.57
CA ALA A 66 3.89 6.21 12.54
C ALA A 66 3.47 6.66 13.95
N ASN A 67 3.65 5.79 14.94
CA ASN A 67 3.21 5.97 16.32
C ASN A 67 4.37 6.34 17.28
N ARG A 68 5.45 6.92 16.74
CA ARG A 68 6.63 7.37 17.48
C ARG A 68 6.83 8.87 17.36
#